data_AF-A0AAE1VAH9-F1
#
_entry.id   AF-A0AAE1VAH9-F1
#
_cell.length_a   1.000
_cell.length_b   1.000
_cell.length_c   1.000
_cell.angle_alpha   90.00
_cell.angle_beta   90.00
_cell.angle_gamma   90.00
#
_symmetry.space_group_name_H-M   'P 1'
#
loop_
_entity.id
_entity.type
_entity.pdbx_description
1 polymer ?
#
loop_
_entity_poly.entity_id
_entity_poly.type
_entity_poly.pdbx_seq_one_letter_code
_entity_poly.pdbx_strand_id
1 'polypeptide(L)'
;MSATIGKDELAKSLRMSFGSTSGRSWASASVREVFTAPGGDVFQRSGRENDDEDELKWASIERLPTYDRLRKGILKQTLDDGKIVHQEVDVTNLGLQDKKQLMERIL
;
A
#
# COMPACT_ATOMS: atom_id res chain seq x y z
N MET A 1 52.07 9.92 54.12
CA MET A 1 50.90 9.06 54.43
C MET A 1 49.75 9.60 53.60
N SER A 2 49.36 8.88 52.55
CA SER A 2 48.42 9.32 51.50
C SER A 2 47.00 8.89 51.86
N ALA A 3 46.05 9.84 51.87
CA ALA A 3 44.66 9.60 52.25
C ALA A 3 43.78 9.35 51.02
N THR A 4 42.87 8.40 51.19
CA THR A 4 42.03 7.73 50.20
C THR A 4 40.88 8.58 49.68
N ILE A 5 40.61 8.44 48.38
CA ILE A 5 39.47 8.96 47.62
C ILE A 5 38.15 8.34 48.11
N GLY A 6 37.16 9.17 48.47
CA GLY A 6 35.75 8.81 48.64
C GLY A 6 34.89 9.83 47.87
N LYS A 7 34.38 9.53 46.68
CA LYS A 7 33.16 8.78 46.29
C LYS A 7 31.83 9.52 46.39
N ASP A 8 31.82 10.85 46.36
CA ASP A 8 30.57 11.62 46.31
C ASP A 8 30.58 12.61 45.12
N GLU A 9 30.52 12.09 43.89
CA GLU A 9 30.17 12.90 42.72
C GLU A 9 28.70 13.32 42.83
N LEU A 10 28.51 14.53 43.34
CA LEU A 10 27.23 15.20 43.44
C LEU A 10 26.72 15.50 42.01
N ALA A 11 25.79 14.65 41.58
CA ALA A 11 25.14 14.66 40.28
C ALA A 11 24.68 16.05 39.83
N LYS A 12 25.43 16.62 38.88
CA LYS A 12 24.96 17.65 37.96
C LYS A 12 24.93 17.05 36.56
N SER A 13 23.85 16.34 36.23
CA SER A 13 23.52 16.07 34.84
C SER A 13 22.01 16.17 34.63
N LEU A 14 21.62 17.38 34.24
CA LEU A 14 20.38 17.61 33.50
C LEU A 14 20.54 16.92 32.13
N ARG A 15 19.99 15.71 31.97
CA ARG A 15 19.76 15.13 30.66
C ARG A 15 18.42 14.42 30.64
N MET A 16 17.45 15.15 30.10
CA MET A 16 16.27 14.69 29.37
C MET A 16 15.76 13.31 29.80
N SER A 17 14.71 13.32 30.60
CA SER A 17 13.76 12.21 30.63
C SER A 17 13.41 11.87 29.18
N PHE A 18 13.78 10.67 28.75
CA PHE A 18 13.14 10.05 27.60
C PHE A 18 11.66 9.99 27.98
N GLY A 19 10.86 10.86 27.35
CA GLY A 19 9.43 10.70 27.36
C GLY A 19 9.17 9.34 26.73
N SER A 20 8.88 8.36 27.57
CA SER A 20 8.20 7.15 27.13
C SER A 20 6.93 7.63 26.46
N THR A 21 6.94 7.70 25.12
CA THR A 21 5.71 7.80 24.36
C THR A 21 5.05 6.46 24.51
N SER A 22 4.29 6.39 25.60
CA SER A 22 3.35 5.34 25.95
C SER A 22 2.72 4.84 24.66
N GLY A 23 2.96 3.55 24.38
CA GLY A 23 2.35 2.85 23.26
C GLY A 23 0.86 3.11 23.31
N ARG A 24 0.39 3.96 22.39
CA ARG A 24 -1.01 4.30 22.27
C ARG A 24 -1.74 3.03 21.89
N SER A 25 -2.46 2.52 22.87
CA SER A 25 -3.16 1.25 22.90
C SER A 25 -4.07 1.06 21.69
N TRP A 26 -3.60 0.31 20.71
CA TRP A 26 -4.41 -0.26 19.62
C TRP A 26 -5.38 -1.36 20.09
N ALA A 27 -5.22 -1.83 21.34
CA ALA A 27 -5.96 -2.95 21.90
C ALA A 27 -7.46 -2.71 22.13
N SER A 28 -7.96 -1.48 21.94
CA SER A 28 -9.37 -1.13 22.14
C SER A 28 -9.94 -0.18 21.08
N ALA A 29 -9.16 0.22 20.08
CA ALA A 29 -9.64 1.16 19.08
C ALA A 29 -10.57 0.45 18.09
N SER A 30 -11.74 1.02 17.85
CA SER A 30 -12.63 0.56 16.78
C SER A 30 -11.93 0.74 15.44
N VAL A 31 -12.09 -0.23 14.54
CA VAL A 31 -11.56 -0.19 13.18
C VAL A 31 -11.85 1.17 12.53
N ARG A 32 -13.06 1.70 12.73
CA ARG A 32 -13.50 2.99 12.20
C ARG A 32 -12.74 4.17 12.79
N GLU A 33 -12.43 4.15 14.08
CA GLU A 33 -11.76 5.24 14.79
C GLU A 33 -10.31 5.39 14.36
N VAL A 34 -9.64 4.27 14.03
CA VAL A 34 -8.29 4.26 13.47
C VAL A 34 -8.26 4.85 12.06
N PHE A 35 -9.25 4.53 11.21
CA PHE A 35 -9.33 5.03 9.83
C PHE A 35 -9.77 6.50 9.72
N THR A 36 -10.50 7.04 10.71
CA THR A 36 -11.00 8.43 10.67
C THR A 36 -10.20 9.41 11.53
N ALA A 37 -9.15 8.97 12.22
CA ALA A 37 -8.38 9.83 13.10
C ALA A 37 -7.68 10.96 12.29
N PRO A 38 -7.75 12.23 12.73
CA PRO A 38 -7.02 13.31 12.10
C PRO A 38 -5.51 13.08 12.27
N GLY A 39 -4.81 12.84 11.14
CA GLY A 39 -3.42 12.37 11.09
C GLY A 39 -3.25 10.88 10.77
N GLY A 40 -4.36 10.16 10.53
CA GLY A 40 -4.44 8.72 10.31
C GLY A 40 -4.60 8.28 8.87
N ASP A 41 -4.17 9.06 7.88
CA ASP A 41 -3.94 8.50 6.54
C ASP A 41 -2.59 7.77 6.54
N VAL A 42 -2.55 6.64 7.24
CA VAL A 42 -1.36 5.77 7.35
C VAL A 42 -1.12 5.03 6.02
N PHE A 43 -2.13 4.97 5.17
CA PHE A 43 -2.02 4.56 3.76
C PHE A 43 -1.57 5.76 2.93
N GLN A 44 -0.46 6.38 3.32
CA GLN A 44 0.18 7.39 2.49
C GLN A 44 0.41 6.78 1.10
N ARG A 45 -0.25 7.36 0.09
CA ARG A 45 -0.07 7.11 -1.35
C ARG A 45 1.42 7.12 -1.70
N SER A 46 2.05 5.97 -1.56
CA SER A 46 3.40 5.76 -2.06
C SER A 46 3.29 5.57 -3.57
N GLY A 47 4.35 5.84 -4.34
CA GLY A 47 4.37 5.63 -5.80
C GLY A 47 4.13 4.18 -6.27
N ARG A 48 3.69 3.29 -5.37
CA ARG A 48 3.16 1.94 -5.62
C ARG A 48 1.65 1.88 -5.83
N GLU A 49 0.90 2.98 -5.68
CA GLU A 49 -0.57 3.01 -5.82
C GLU A 49 -1.06 2.32 -7.11
N ASN A 50 -0.39 2.55 -8.25
CA ASN A 50 -0.76 1.88 -9.51
C ASN A 50 -0.53 0.36 -9.48
N ASP A 51 0.55 -0.10 -8.83
CA ASP A 51 0.86 -1.52 -8.71
C ASP A 51 -0.14 -2.20 -7.77
N ASP A 52 -0.44 -1.56 -6.64
CA ASP A 52 -1.45 -2.02 -5.68
C ASP A 52 -2.85 -2.10 -6.31
N GLU A 53 -3.22 -1.12 -7.15
CA GLU A 53 -4.48 -1.14 -7.91
C GLU A 53 -4.53 -2.28 -8.94
N ASP A 54 -3.43 -2.54 -9.63
CA ASP A 54 -3.30 -3.63 -10.59
C ASP A 54 -3.38 -5.00 -9.92
N GLU A 55 -2.73 -5.16 -8.77
CA GLU A 55 -2.83 -6.35 -7.92
C GLU A 55 -4.28 -6.59 -7.47
N LEU A 56 -5.00 -5.54 -7.07
CA LEU A 56 -6.42 -5.65 -6.69
C LEU A 56 -7.30 -6.10 -7.87
N LYS A 57 -7.02 -5.60 -9.09
CA LYS A 57 -7.72 -6.05 -10.30
C LYS A 57 -7.35 -7.50 -10.67
N TRP A 58 -6.12 -7.95 -10.46
CA TRP A 58 -5.76 -9.35 -10.66
C TRP A 58 -6.43 -10.26 -9.63
N ALA A 59 -6.44 -9.86 -8.37
CA ALA A 59 -7.10 -10.60 -7.30
C ALA A 59 -8.62 -10.72 -7.50
N SER A 60 -9.27 -9.75 -8.17
CA SER A 60 -10.68 -9.86 -8.52
C SER A 60 -10.91 -10.96 -9.57
N ILE A 61 -10.04 -11.07 -10.57
CA ILE A 61 -10.09 -12.09 -11.63
C ILE A 61 -9.80 -13.49 -11.05
N GLU A 62 -8.83 -13.62 -10.15
CA GLU A 62 -8.48 -14.91 -9.54
C GLU A 62 -9.61 -15.51 -8.70
N ARG A 63 -10.43 -14.63 -8.10
CA ARG A 63 -11.62 -15.00 -7.33
C ARG A 63 -12.81 -15.44 -8.18
N LEU A 64 -12.74 -15.26 -9.50
CA LEU A 64 -13.84 -15.65 -10.39
C LEU A 64 -13.98 -17.18 -10.50
N PRO A 65 -15.19 -17.67 -10.82
CA PRO A 65 -15.37 -19.05 -11.26
C PRO A 65 -14.44 -19.42 -12.41
N THR A 66 -14.11 -20.71 -12.54
CA THR A 66 -13.12 -21.20 -13.51
C THR A 66 -13.39 -20.74 -14.94
N TYR A 67 -14.66 -20.71 -15.36
CA TYR A 67 -15.03 -20.32 -16.72
C TYR A 67 -14.79 -18.83 -16.98
N ASP A 68 -15.19 -17.97 -16.05
CA ASP A 68 -15.06 -16.52 -16.19
C ASP A 68 -13.58 -16.09 -16.17
N ARG A 69 -12.76 -16.76 -15.38
CA ARG A 69 -11.31 -16.54 -15.33
C ARG A 69 -10.60 -16.79 -16.66
N LEU A 70 -11.12 -17.67 -17.52
CA LEU A 70 -10.55 -17.91 -18.85
C LEU A 70 -10.93 -16.84 -19.89
N ARG A 71 -11.97 -16.05 -19.60
CA ARG A 71 -12.53 -15.07 -20.53
C ARG A 71 -12.17 -13.64 -20.16
N LYS A 72 -11.95 -13.37 -18.88
CA LYS A 72 -11.60 -12.05 -18.35
C LYS A 72 -10.10 -11.90 -18.16
N GLY A 73 -9.59 -10.71 -18.46
CA GLY A 73 -8.18 -10.36 -18.33
C GLY A 73 -8.01 -8.85 -18.16
N ILE A 74 -6.78 -8.42 -17.88
CA ILE A 74 -6.44 -6.99 -17.79
C ILE A 74 -5.75 -6.55 -19.08
N LEU A 75 -6.29 -5.51 -19.71
CA LEU A 75 -5.74 -4.89 -20.90
C LEU A 75 -5.09 -3.53 -20.57
N LYS A 76 -3.83 -3.37 -20.98
CA LYS A 76 -3.10 -2.11 -20.90
C LYS A 76 -3.51 -1.21 -22.07
N GLN A 77 -4.12 -0.07 -21.77
CA GLN A 77 -4.49 0.95 -22.75
C GLN A 77 -3.70 2.23 -22.49
N THR A 78 -3.26 2.87 -23.56
CA THR A 78 -2.61 4.18 -23.49
C THR A 78 -3.63 5.19 -23.99
N LEU A 79 -4.03 6.12 -23.11
CA LEU A 79 -4.88 7.25 -23.46
C LEU A 79 -4.10 8.27 -24.29
N ASP A 80 -4.84 9.14 -24.98
CA ASP A 80 -4.28 10.24 -25.79
C ASP A 80 -3.35 11.16 -24.99
N ASP A 81 -3.58 11.28 -23.67
CA ASP A 81 -2.75 12.04 -22.73
C ASP A 81 -1.43 11.33 -22.35
N GLY A 82 -1.13 10.18 -22.95
CA GLY A 82 0.03 9.34 -22.64
C GLY A 82 -0.09 8.54 -21.34
N LYS A 83 -1.22 8.66 -20.62
CA LYS A 83 -1.49 7.88 -19.41
C LYS A 83 -1.76 6.43 -19.76
N ILE A 84 -1.15 5.53 -19.00
CA ILE A 84 -1.36 4.09 -19.11
C ILE A 84 -2.44 3.72 -18.09
N VAL A 85 -3.50 3.07 -18.56
CA VAL A 85 -4.59 2.55 -17.74
C VAL A 85 -4.71 1.05 -17.95
N HIS A 86 -4.88 0.33 -16.85
CA HIS A 86 -5.09 -1.11 -16.84
C HIS A 86 -6.59 -1.38 -16.61
N GLN A 87 -7.27 -1.90 -17.62
CA GLN A 87 -8.73 -2.12 -17.61
C GLN A 87 -9.06 -3.61 -17.64
N GLU A 88 -9.98 -4.05 -16.78
CA GLU A 88 -10.57 -5.39 -16.86
C GLU A 88 -11.45 -5.50 -18.12
N VAL A 89 -11.21 -6.51 -18.95
CA VAL A 89 -11.92 -6.76 -20.19
C VAL A 89 -12.39 -8.21 -20.28
N ASP A 90 -13.59 -8.43 -20.81
CA ASP A 90 -14.04 -9.74 -21.24
C ASP A 90 -13.70 -9.93 -22.72
N VAL A 91 -12.74 -10.80 -22.99
CA VAL A 91 -12.18 -11.03 -24.33
C VAL A 91 -13.24 -11.52 -25.31
N THR A 92 -14.28 -12.20 -24.84
CA THR A 92 -15.33 -12.70 -25.71
C THR A 92 -16.26 -11.59 -26.19
N ASN A 93 -16.46 -10.56 -25.36
CA ASN A 93 -17.31 -9.41 -25.64
C ASN A 93 -16.55 -8.24 -26.31
N LEU A 94 -15.25 -8.36 -26.55
CA LEU A 94 -14.48 -7.36 -27.29
C LEU A 94 -14.96 -7.22 -28.74
N GLY A 95 -14.95 -5.97 -29.23
CA GLY A 95 -15.20 -5.64 -30.62
C GLY A 95 -14.13 -6.23 -31.56
N LEU A 96 -14.46 -6.36 -32.85
CA LEU A 96 -13.55 -6.97 -33.83
C LEU A 96 -12.23 -6.19 -33.97
N GLN A 97 -12.28 -4.87 -33.91
CA GLN A 97 -11.10 -4.01 -34.00
C GLN A 97 -10.22 -4.15 -32.76
N ASP A 98 -10.81 -4.12 -31.57
CA ASP A 98 -10.08 -4.27 -30.30
C ASP A 98 -9.46 -5.67 -30.20
N LYS A 99 -10.17 -6.71 -30.65
CA LYS A 99 -9.61 -8.07 -30.76
C LYS A 99 -8.40 -8.12 -31.68
N LYS A 100 -8.45 -7.47 -32.85
CA LYS A 100 -7.29 -7.40 -33.76
C LYS A 100 -6.11 -6.70 -33.11
N GLN A 101 -6.33 -5.53 -32.51
CA GLN A 101 -5.27 -4.79 -31.82
C GLN A 101 -4.68 -5.58 -30.65
N LEU A 102 -5.51 -6.31 -29.90
CA LEU A 102 -5.03 -7.19 -28.85
C LEU A 102 -4.11 -8.28 -29.41
N MET A 103 -4.51 -8.93 -30.50
CA MET A 103 -3.69 -9.96 -31.14
C MET A 103 -2.37 -9.40 -31.68
N GLU A 104 -2.39 -8.22 -32.31
CA GLU A 104 -1.19 -7.53 -32.82
C GLU A 104 -0.20 -7.16 -31.73
N ARG A 105 -0.65 -6.96 -30.48
CA ARG A 105 0.22 -6.65 -29.34
C ARG A 105 0.83 -7.88 -28.69
N ILE A 106 0.25 -9.06 -28.90
CA ILE A 106 0.68 -10.33 -28.29
C ILE A 106 1.62 -11.11 -29.21
N LEU A 107 1.43 -11.02 -30.53
CA LEU A 107 2.28 -11.61 -31.57
C LEU A 107 3.55 -10.80 -31.82
#